data_AF-S0F3C2-F1
#
_entry.id   AF-S0F3C2-F1
#
_cell.length_a   1.000
_cell.length_b   1.000
_cell.length_c   1.000
_cell.angle_alpha   90.00
_cell.angle_beta   90.00
_cell.angle_gamma   90.00
#
_symmetry.space_group_name_H-M   'P 1'
#
loop_
_entity.id
_entity.type
_entity.pdbx_description
1 polymer ?
#
loop_
_entity_poly.entity_id
_entity_poly.type
_entity_poly.pdbx_seq_one_letter_code
_entity_poly.pdbx_strand_id
1 'polypeptide(L)'
;MVNKKNLKIIFISLFFLCAYHLSYIYYIYPQFSYAGYSYHPSGITIILLAYFCSLFPLFFYKSIMTPSNYGLSLIYTFCFAPSLLTLSFQWNQDVVLLAILLIMLSISMSLLFSSVFGKKVPVHGGNHRNLKSNLSKVYIHFLTIISIAFLLNDNFGHMRFVSFYDVYALRFEARDATSSILSGYMTMWLSTCFIPYYATVGILNKNLKFIGVSIFLAVLIYMANGSKSTLLLPFVIFSMAMILSIRRIDFLIVIITLMTSAIFILLCLDIPSLKMTKAIFFMRTLATSGWTLVTYYDYFSQHGYTYFSHIGIVNHLTGLYPYGDFSLGQMIGLEHSGSSDANFNANFWASDGLAALGIIGIIPATFFMMLVVYLIDRLAVDYRPEFVALWLTGFWISVTNAPITTSLLSGGAIWVLFLLNCNTNINFNKNIIESKR
;
A
#
# COMPACT_ATOMS: atom_id res chain seq x y z
N MET A 1 -23.15 18.59 10.24
CA MET A 1 -23.95 17.48 10.81
C MET A 1 -23.21 16.16 10.61
N VAL A 2 -22.71 15.53 11.68
CA VAL A 2 -22.02 14.23 11.59
C VAL A 2 -23.03 13.14 11.24
N ASN A 3 -22.80 12.41 10.15
CA ASN A 3 -23.66 11.32 9.71
C ASN A 3 -23.61 10.17 10.74
N LYS A 4 -24.75 9.54 11.10
CA LYS A 4 -24.83 8.39 12.02
C LYS A 4 -23.85 7.25 11.65
N LYS A 5 -23.55 7.08 10.36
CA LYS A 5 -22.53 6.11 9.89
C LYS A 5 -21.11 6.48 10.35
N ASN A 6 -20.75 7.75 10.34
CA ASN A 6 -19.42 8.20 10.74
C ASN A 6 -19.21 7.99 12.25
N LEU A 7 -20.25 8.17 13.08
CA LEU A 7 -20.20 7.83 14.50
C LEU A 7 -19.91 6.33 14.74
N LYS A 8 -20.55 5.44 13.97
CA LYS A 8 -20.27 4.00 14.05
C LYS A 8 -18.82 3.67 13.68
N ILE A 9 -18.30 4.30 12.62
CA ILE A 9 -16.91 4.12 12.18
C ILE A 9 -15.94 4.59 13.27
N ILE A 10 -16.18 5.76 13.86
CA ILE A 10 -15.35 6.32 14.94
C ILE A 10 -15.34 5.37 16.15
N PHE A 11 -16.50 4.87 16.56
CA PHE A 11 -16.59 3.94 17.70
C PHE A 11 -15.82 2.63 17.46
N ILE A 12 -15.97 2.03 16.28
CA ILE A 12 -15.25 0.80 15.93
C ILE A 12 -13.73 1.07 15.80
N SER A 13 -13.35 2.22 15.26
CA SER A 13 -11.95 2.62 15.14
C SER A 13 -11.32 2.89 16.50
N LEU A 14 -12.07 3.42 17.47
CA LEU A 14 -11.60 3.56 18.85
C LEU A 14 -11.26 2.18 19.44
N PHE A 15 -12.12 1.19 19.23
CA PHE A 15 -11.86 -0.18 19.70
C PHE A 15 -10.63 -0.80 19.03
N PHE A 16 -10.43 -0.57 17.73
CA PHE A 16 -9.22 -0.94 17.01
C PHE A 16 -7.95 -0.30 17.59
N LEU A 17 -8.00 1.01 17.86
CA LEU A 17 -6.87 1.74 18.46
C LEU A 17 -6.55 1.20 19.86
N CYS A 18 -7.56 0.92 20.69
CA CYS A 18 -7.36 0.26 21.98
C CYS A 18 -6.75 -1.14 21.83
N ALA A 19 -7.22 -1.94 20.88
CA ALA A 19 -6.67 -3.27 20.60
C ALA A 19 -5.19 -3.18 20.17
N TYR A 20 -4.87 -2.24 19.28
CA TYR A 20 -3.50 -2.01 18.83
C TYR A 20 -2.60 -1.52 19.99
N HIS A 21 -3.05 -0.56 20.79
CA HIS A 21 -2.33 -0.09 21.97
C HIS A 21 -2.01 -1.25 22.93
N LEU A 22 -2.99 -2.10 23.25
CA LEU A 22 -2.76 -3.30 24.07
C LEU A 22 -1.74 -4.23 23.41
N SER A 23 -1.87 -4.48 22.10
CA SER A 23 -0.92 -5.31 21.38
C SER A 23 0.50 -4.74 21.40
N TYR A 24 0.63 -3.41 21.42
CA TYR A 24 1.91 -2.74 21.46
C TYR A 24 2.63 -3.00 22.78
N ILE A 25 1.93 -2.76 23.90
CA ILE A 25 2.47 -2.91 25.25
C ILE A 25 2.74 -4.37 25.58
N TYR A 26 1.80 -5.27 25.28
CA TYR A 26 1.88 -6.66 25.73
C TYR A 26 2.61 -7.60 24.77
N TYR A 27 2.78 -7.22 23.50
CA TYR A 27 3.42 -8.10 22.52
C TYR A 27 4.52 -7.42 21.71
N ILE A 28 4.23 -6.30 21.03
CA ILE A 28 5.19 -5.71 20.08
C ILE A 28 6.46 -5.25 20.79
N TYR A 29 6.34 -4.40 21.82
CA TYR A 29 7.50 -3.87 22.55
C TYR A 29 8.29 -4.99 23.24
N PRO A 30 7.68 -5.88 24.07
CA PRO A 30 8.44 -6.93 24.76
C PRO A 30 9.13 -7.91 23.81
N GLN A 31 8.49 -8.28 22.70
CA GLN A 31 8.99 -9.31 21.80
C GLN A 31 9.99 -8.77 20.77
N PHE A 32 9.89 -7.51 20.36
CA PHE A 32 10.69 -6.91 19.28
C PHE A 32 11.55 -5.74 19.73
N SER A 33 11.79 -5.58 21.04
CA SER A 33 12.72 -4.57 21.57
C SER A 33 14.12 -4.67 20.97
N TYR A 34 14.61 -5.90 20.72
CA TYR A 34 15.87 -6.16 20.04
C TYR A 34 15.93 -5.60 18.60
N ALA A 35 14.77 -5.37 17.97
CA ALA A 35 14.65 -4.84 16.60
C ALA A 35 14.41 -3.32 16.58
N GLY A 36 14.58 -2.64 17.73
CA GLY A 36 14.43 -1.18 17.84
C GLY A 36 13.02 -0.71 18.21
N TYR A 37 12.09 -1.60 18.54
CA TYR A 37 10.80 -1.19 19.10
C TYR A 37 10.95 -0.77 20.56
N SER A 38 10.72 0.51 20.87
CA SER A 38 10.83 1.05 22.23
C SER A 38 9.47 1.43 22.82
N TYR A 39 9.44 1.65 24.14
CA TYR A 39 8.26 2.15 24.85
C TYR A 39 8.67 3.23 25.85
N HIS A 40 8.56 4.48 25.40
CA HIS A 40 8.75 5.72 26.13
C HIS A 40 7.41 6.48 26.10
N PRO A 41 6.50 6.22 27.07
CA PRO A 41 5.19 6.85 27.04
C PRO A 41 5.34 8.38 27.16
N SER A 42 5.01 9.11 26.09
CA SER A 42 5.17 10.58 26.00
C SER A 42 4.20 11.38 26.89
N GLY A 43 3.65 10.76 27.93
CA GLY A 43 2.61 11.31 28.80
C GLY A 43 1.19 11.05 28.30
N ILE A 44 0.23 11.05 29.23
CA ILE A 44 -1.18 10.77 28.94
C ILE A 44 -1.79 11.77 27.95
N THR A 45 -1.34 13.03 27.98
CA THR A 45 -1.80 14.09 27.08
C THR A 45 -1.48 13.80 25.62
N ILE A 46 -0.26 13.35 25.34
CA ILE A 46 0.16 12.99 23.98
C ILE A 46 -0.52 11.72 23.50
N ILE A 47 -0.70 10.73 24.38
CA ILE A 47 -1.45 9.52 24.03
C ILE A 47 -2.89 9.90 23.65
N LEU A 48 -3.57 10.72 24.47
CA LEU A 48 -4.92 11.21 24.14
C LEU A 48 -4.94 12.02 22.84
N LEU A 49 -3.91 12.83 22.57
CA LEU A 49 -3.75 13.54 21.30
C LEU A 49 -3.59 12.55 20.13
N ALA A 50 -2.78 11.50 20.26
CA ALA A 50 -2.60 10.49 19.22
C ALA A 50 -3.91 9.75 18.91
N TYR A 51 -4.70 9.41 19.94
CA TYR A 51 -6.05 8.86 19.75
C TYR A 51 -6.97 9.84 19.01
N PHE A 52 -7.00 11.10 19.44
CA PHE A 52 -7.81 12.13 18.80
C PHE A 52 -7.40 12.33 17.33
N CYS A 53 -6.11 12.51 17.07
CA CYS A 53 -5.53 12.65 15.73
C CYS A 53 -5.76 11.41 14.85
N SER A 54 -5.83 10.21 15.43
CA SER A 54 -6.15 8.98 14.68
C SER A 54 -7.63 8.91 14.28
N LEU A 55 -8.53 9.44 15.12
CA LEU A 55 -9.98 9.41 14.88
C LEU A 55 -10.48 10.60 14.05
N PHE A 56 -9.82 11.76 14.13
CA PHE A 56 -10.25 13.00 13.48
C PHE A 56 -10.45 12.86 11.95
N PRO A 57 -9.58 12.18 11.17
CA PRO A 57 -9.80 12.01 9.73
C PRO A 57 -11.11 11.32 9.37
N LEU A 58 -11.67 10.49 10.25
CA LEU A 58 -12.92 9.77 10.01
C LEU A 58 -14.14 10.68 9.90
N PHE A 59 -14.06 11.93 10.39
CA PHE A 59 -15.11 12.92 10.13
C PHE A 59 -15.22 13.29 8.65
N PHE A 60 -14.10 13.21 7.92
CA PHE A 60 -14.00 13.52 6.48
C PHE A 60 -14.20 12.29 5.60
N TYR A 61 -14.24 11.09 6.18
CA TYR A 61 -14.50 9.86 5.47
C TYR A 61 -15.89 9.85 4.83
N LYS A 62 -15.93 9.54 3.53
CA LYS A 62 -17.16 9.40 2.75
C LYS A 62 -17.46 7.92 2.58
N SER A 63 -18.55 7.43 3.17
CA SER A 63 -19.02 6.04 3.03
C SER A 63 -19.60 5.76 1.63
N ILE A 64 -18.72 5.77 0.62
CA ILE A 64 -19.01 5.55 -0.80
C ILE A 64 -17.95 4.58 -1.35
N MET A 65 -18.36 3.57 -2.11
CA MET A 65 -17.40 2.67 -2.74
C MET A 65 -16.82 3.33 -3.99
N THR A 66 -15.59 3.83 -3.88
CA THR A 66 -14.75 4.23 -5.01
C THR A 66 -13.38 3.54 -4.89
N PRO A 67 -12.64 3.39 -6.00
CA PRO A 67 -11.31 2.76 -5.95
C PRO A 67 -10.34 3.49 -5.02
N SER A 68 -10.40 4.82 -4.98
CA SER A 68 -9.57 5.60 -4.05
C SER A 68 -10.03 5.47 -2.61
N ASN A 69 -11.33 5.42 -2.34
CA ASN A 69 -11.81 5.25 -0.97
C ASN A 69 -11.46 3.87 -0.40
N TYR A 70 -11.48 2.82 -1.24
CA TYR A 70 -10.95 1.49 -0.92
C TYR A 70 -9.47 1.56 -0.53
N GLY A 71 -8.66 2.22 -1.36
CA GLY A 71 -7.24 2.42 -1.12
C GLY A 71 -6.90 3.19 0.15
N LEU A 72 -7.55 4.33 0.35
CA LEU A 72 -7.39 5.15 1.55
C LEU A 72 -7.86 4.42 2.81
N SER A 73 -8.84 3.51 2.70
CA SER A 73 -9.23 2.66 3.84
C SER A 73 -8.14 1.66 4.22
N LEU A 74 -7.39 1.13 3.25
CA LEU A 74 -6.22 0.29 3.51
C LEU A 74 -5.10 1.11 4.15
N ILE A 75 -4.78 2.29 3.59
CA ILE A 75 -3.78 3.21 4.16
C ILE A 75 -4.16 3.60 5.59
N TYR A 76 -5.42 3.92 5.85
CA TYR A 76 -5.91 4.24 7.18
C TYR A 76 -5.62 3.11 8.19
N THR A 77 -6.01 1.89 7.81
CA THR A 77 -6.03 0.73 8.71
C THR A 77 -4.63 0.16 8.95
N PHE A 78 -3.83 0.01 7.90
CA PHE A 78 -2.54 -0.68 7.96
C PHE A 78 -1.35 0.26 8.19
N CYS A 79 -1.50 1.54 7.85
CA CYS A 79 -0.40 2.49 7.93
C CYS A 79 -0.72 3.61 8.92
N PHE A 80 -1.72 4.43 8.66
CA PHE A 80 -1.95 5.68 9.41
C PHE A 80 -2.27 5.45 10.89
N ALA A 81 -3.37 4.74 11.21
CA ALA A 81 -3.86 4.63 12.58
C ALA A 81 -2.88 3.92 13.54
N PRO A 82 -2.26 2.78 13.17
CA PRO A 82 -1.20 2.16 13.99
C PRO A 82 0.03 3.06 14.16
N SER A 83 0.38 3.84 13.14
CA SER A 83 1.56 4.70 13.17
C SER A 83 1.46 5.82 14.19
N LEU A 84 0.30 6.48 14.31
CA LEU A 84 0.13 7.57 15.28
C LEU A 84 0.31 7.09 16.73
N LEU A 85 -0.21 5.90 17.06
CA LEU A 85 0.02 5.30 18.37
C LEU A 85 1.47 4.89 18.57
N THR A 86 2.10 4.28 17.55
CA THR A 86 3.52 3.90 17.61
C THR A 86 4.41 5.12 17.84
N LEU A 87 4.14 6.24 17.16
CA LEU A 87 4.83 7.51 17.39
C LEU A 87 4.71 7.95 18.85
N SER A 88 3.51 7.88 19.45
CA SER A 88 3.32 8.25 20.87
C SER A 88 4.03 7.35 21.88
N PHE A 89 4.54 6.19 21.43
CA PHE A 89 5.26 5.24 22.27
C PHE A 89 6.76 5.21 22.02
N GLN A 90 7.22 5.49 20.80
CA GLN A 90 8.64 5.36 20.45
C GLN A 90 9.38 6.70 20.42
N TRP A 91 8.64 7.80 20.26
CA TRP A 91 9.24 9.11 20.07
C TRP A 91 10.02 9.57 21.30
N ASN A 92 11.32 9.79 21.12
CA ASN A 92 12.24 10.19 22.18
C ASN A 92 12.78 11.63 21.99
N GLN A 93 12.26 12.36 21.00
CA GLN A 93 12.64 13.76 20.74
C GLN A 93 11.68 14.72 21.48
N ASP A 94 11.74 16.00 21.10
CA ASP A 94 10.87 17.03 21.64
C ASP A 94 9.36 16.70 21.51
N VAL A 95 8.62 16.97 22.59
CA VAL A 95 7.20 16.64 22.71
C VAL A 95 6.34 17.58 21.86
N VAL A 96 6.74 18.85 21.71
CA VAL A 96 6.01 19.80 20.86
C VAL A 96 6.10 19.37 19.40
N LEU A 97 7.29 18.94 18.98
CA LEU A 97 7.54 18.40 17.65
C LEU A 97 6.71 17.15 17.36
N LEU A 98 6.58 16.23 18.32
CA LEU A 98 5.68 15.07 18.22
C LEU A 98 4.22 15.51 18.04
N ALA A 99 3.75 16.48 18.83
CA ALA A 99 2.39 16.98 18.70
C ALA A 99 2.14 17.58 17.30
N ILE A 100 3.10 18.36 16.78
CA ILE A 100 3.04 18.91 15.42
C ILE A 100 2.98 17.78 14.38
N LEU A 101 3.82 16.74 14.51
CA LEU A 101 3.82 15.60 13.60
C LEU A 101 2.47 14.86 13.60
N LEU A 102 1.91 14.57 14.77
CA LEU A 102 0.60 13.91 14.91
C LEU A 102 -0.52 14.73 14.26
N ILE A 103 -0.51 16.06 14.46
CA ILE A 103 -1.48 16.98 13.86
C ILE A 103 -1.30 17.02 12.34
N MET A 104 -0.07 17.13 11.83
CA MET A 104 0.21 17.17 10.39
C MET A 104 -0.22 15.89 9.68
N LEU A 105 0.06 14.72 10.25
CA LEU A 105 -0.40 13.45 9.71
C LEU A 105 -1.94 13.37 9.72
N SER A 106 -2.58 13.80 10.81
CA SER A 106 -4.05 13.84 10.91
C SER A 106 -4.69 14.76 9.86
N ILE A 107 -4.14 15.96 9.66
CA ILE A 107 -4.59 16.88 8.60
C ILE A 107 -4.37 16.23 7.23
N SER A 108 -3.21 15.62 6.99
CA SER A 108 -2.91 14.93 5.74
C SER A 108 -3.96 13.86 5.41
N MET A 109 -4.25 12.96 6.35
CA MET A 109 -5.23 11.91 6.14
C MET A 109 -6.66 12.46 5.97
N SER A 110 -6.99 13.55 6.67
CA SER A 110 -8.27 14.26 6.52
C SER A 110 -8.44 14.86 5.12
N LEU A 111 -7.37 15.45 4.58
CA LEU A 111 -7.35 15.98 3.21
C LEU A 111 -7.48 14.86 2.18
N LEU A 112 -6.81 13.72 2.39
CA LEU A 112 -6.94 12.56 1.51
C LEU A 112 -8.38 12.04 1.48
N PHE A 113 -9.04 11.82 2.63
CA PHE A 113 -10.43 11.40 2.64
C PHE A 113 -11.38 12.45 2.02
N SER A 114 -11.08 13.74 2.21
CA SER A 114 -11.85 14.82 1.58
C SER A 114 -11.71 14.84 0.05
N SER A 115 -10.54 14.45 -0.46
CA SER A 115 -10.20 14.43 -1.89
C SER A 115 -10.90 13.34 -2.69
N VAL A 116 -11.47 12.32 -2.03
CA VAL A 116 -12.23 11.25 -2.68
C VAL A 116 -13.34 11.84 -3.53
N PHE A 117 -13.30 11.52 -4.82
CA PHE A 117 -14.24 12.00 -5.81
C PHE A 117 -15.14 10.84 -6.24
N GLY A 118 -16.44 10.99 -6.07
CA GLY A 118 -17.38 9.97 -6.51
C GLY A 118 -18.82 10.40 -6.30
N LYS A 119 -19.65 10.20 -7.32
CA LYS A 119 -21.09 10.19 -7.13
C LYS A 119 -21.45 8.91 -6.39
N LYS A 120 -22.43 8.94 -5.47
CA LYS A 120 -23.09 7.72 -5.01
C LYS A 120 -23.70 7.06 -6.25
N VAL A 121 -23.04 6.06 -6.81
CA VAL A 121 -23.58 5.33 -7.96
C VAL A 121 -24.75 4.52 -7.43
N PRO A 122 -26.01 4.77 -7.87
CA PRO A 122 -27.09 3.86 -7.56
C PRO A 122 -26.74 2.50 -8.16
N VAL A 123 -26.71 1.47 -7.33
CA VAL A 123 -26.36 0.08 -7.68
C VAL A 123 -27.34 -0.52 -8.72
N HIS A 124 -28.37 0.23 -9.15
CA HIS A 124 -29.40 -0.20 -10.08
C HIS A 124 -29.30 0.53 -11.43
N GLY A 125 -29.14 -0.26 -12.49
CA GLY A 125 -29.59 0.11 -13.84
C GLY A 125 -28.54 0.59 -14.84
N GLY A 126 -27.31 0.88 -14.41
CA GLY A 126 -26.23 1.27 -15.33
C GLY A 126 -25.55 0.05 -15.95
N ASN A 127 -25.39 0.05 -17.27
CA ASN A 127 -24.65 -0.95 -18.05
C ASN A 127 -23.12 -0.80 -17.79
N HIS A 128 -22.70 -0.92 -16.53
CA HIS A 128 -21.32 -0.84 -16.08
C HIS A 128 -20.62 -2.13 -16.46
N ARG A 129 -19.78 -2.05 -17.49
CA ARG A 129 -19.07 -3.22 -18.01
C ARG A 129 -17.70 -3.32 -17.34
N ASN A 130 -17.17 -4.53 -17.25
CA ASN A 130 -15.72 -4.73 -17.12
C ASN A 130 -15.03 -4.13 -18.38
N LEU A 131 -13.68 -4.04 -18.41
CA LEU A 131 -12.91 -3.52 -19.56
C LEU A 131 -13.60 -3.81 -20.91
N LYS A 132 -14.16 -2.76 -21.54
CA LYS A 132 -14.99 -2.87 -22.75
C LYS A 132 -14.17 -3.08 -24.01
N SER A 133 -12.97 -2.47 -24.12
CA SER A 133 -12.16 -2.56 -25.34
C SER A 133 -11.40 -3.87 -25.40
N ASN A 134 -11.37 -4.45 -26.60
CA ASN A 134 -10.46 -5.54 -26.92
C ASN A 134 -9.00 -5.06 -26.90
N LEU A 135 -8.71 -3.78 -27.14
CA LEU A 135 -7.34 -3.25 -27.17
C LEU A 135 -6.65 -3.30 -25.79
N SER A 136 -7.29 -2.80 -24.72
CA SER A 136 -6.68 -2.88 -23.38
C SER A 136 -6.44 -4.32 -22.95
N LYS A 137 -7.32 -5.25 -23.31
CA LYS A 137 -7.11 -6.69 -23.07
C LYS A 137 -5.91 -7.22 -23.84
N VAL A 138 -5.81 -6.89 -25.13
CA VAL A 138 -4.66 -7.26 -25.98
C VAL A 138 -3.36 -6.76 -25.37
N TYR A 139 -3.28 -5.48 -24.96
CA TYR A 139 -2.10 -4.94 -24.29
C TYR A 139 -1.76 -5.67 -23.00
N ILE A 140 -2.74 -5.98 -22.15
CA ILE A 140 -2.49 -6.71 -20.90
C ILE A 140 -1.91 -8.09 -21.20
N HIS A 141 -2.53 -8.86 -22.10
CA HIS A 141 -2.04 -10.19 -22.47
C HIS A 141 -0.65 -10.15 -23.11
N PHE A 142 -0.43 -9.20 -24.02
CA PHE A 142 0.85 -9.02 -24.70
C PHE A 142 1.97 -8.65 -23.71
N LEU A 143 1.75 -7.65 -22.85
CA LEU A 143 2.71 -7.23 -21.84
C LEU A 143 2.95 -8.32 -20.79
N THR A 144 1.92 -9.12 -20.47
CA THR A 144 2.08 -10.28 -19.58
C THR A 144 3.02 -11.30 -20.20
N ILE A 145 2.84 -11.65 -21.48
CA ILE A 145 3.71 -12.61 -22.18
C ILE A 145 5.14 -12.09 -22.25
N ILE A 146 5.33 -10.81 -22.57
CA ILE A 146 6.66 -10.17 -22.58
C ILE A 146 7.29 -10.22 -21.19
N SER A 147 6.53 -9.91 -20.14
CA SER A 147 7.05 -9.92 -18.77
C SER A 147 7.46 -11.32 -18.31
N ILE A 148 6.73 -12.36 -18.73
CA ILE A 148 7.12 -13.75 -18.50
C ILE A 148 8.42 -14.07 -19.24
N ALA A 149 8.55 -13.64 -20.50
CA ALA A 149 9.77 -13.88 -21.28
C ALA A 149 11.00 -13.25 -20.62
N PHE A 150 10.90 -12.01 -20.13
CA PHE A 150 11.97 -11.36 -19.35
C PHE A 150 12.28 -12.11 -18.04
N LEU A 151 11.24 -12.47 -17.28
CA LEU A 151 11.42 -13.20 -16.02
C LEU A 151 12.17 -14.53 -16.24
N LEU A 152 11.77 -15.29 -17.26
CA LEU A 152 12.41 -16.56 -17.59
C LEU A 152 13.83 -16.35 -18.13
N ASN A 153 14.04 -15.39 -19.02
CA ASN A 153 15.37 -15.09 -19.55
C ASN A 153 16.39 -14.83 -18.43
N ASP A 154 16.00 -14.05 -17.42
CA ASP A 154 16.90 -13.68 -16.34
C ASP A 154 17.05 -14.80 -15.30
N ASN A 155 15.98 -15.56 -15.00
CA ASN A 155 15.96 -16.43 -13.82
C ASN A 155 15.97 -17.93 -14.11
N PHE A 156 15.80 -18.37 -15.37
CA PHE A 156 15.60 -19.79 -15.69
C PHE A 156 16.67 -20.72 -15.11
N GLY A 157 17.93 -20.29 -15.06
CA GLY A 157 19.05 -21.09 -14.56
C GLY A 157 18.99 -21.42 -13.06
N HIS A 158 18.28 -20.62 -12.25
CA HIS A 158 18.24 -20.79 -10.79
C HIS A 158 16.82 -20.90 -10.22
N MET A 159 15.79 -20.81 -11.07
CA MET A 159 14.39 -20.94 -10.68
C MET A 159 14.12 -22.26 -9.95
N ARG A 160 13.65 -22.19 -8.71
CA ARG A 160 13.33 -23.36 -7.89
C ARG A 160 12.29 -23.01 -6.83
N PHE A 161 11.48 -24.01 -6.46
CA PHE A 161 10.51 -23.83 -5.37
C PHE A 161 11.22 -24.05 -4.03
N VAL A 162 11.47 -22.95 -3.31
CA VAL A 162 12.15 -22.97 -2.01
C VAL A 162 11.17 -22.90 -0.84
N SER A 163 11.60 -23.39 0.32
CA SER A 163 10.88 -23.19 1.58
C SER A 163 10.83 -21.70 1.96
N PHE A 164 9.90 -21.31 2.83
CA PHE A 164 9.83 -19.92 3.32
C PHE A 164 11.08 -19.52 4.14
N TYR A 165 11.90 -20.45 4.60
CA TYR A 165 13.13 -20.14 5.34
C TYR A 165 14.30 -19.86 4.39
N ASP A 166 14.34 -20.52 3.23
CA ASP A 166 15.49 -20.48 2.30
C ASP A 166 15.33 -19.45 1.16
N VAL A 167 14.32 -18.57 1.24
CA VAL A 167 14.04 -17.55 0.21
C VAL A 167 15.15 -16.51 0.04
N TYR A 168 16.02 -16.34 1.04
CA TYR A 168 17.02 -15.28 1.01
C TYR A 168 18.12 -15.55 -0.02
N ALA A 169 18.63 -16.78 -0.10
CA ALA A 169 19.61 -17.17 -1.12
C ALA A 169 19.06 -16.94 -2.54
N LEU A 170 17.82 -17.37 -2.79
CA LEU A 170 17.16 -17.19 -4.07
C LEU A 170 16.99 -15.70 -4.44
N ARG A 171 16.79 -14.82 -3.46
CA ARG A 171 16.68 -13.37 -3.70
C ARG A 171 18.00 -12.73 -4.08
N PHE A 172 19.11 -13.19 -3.52
CA PHE A 172 20.43 -12.70 -3.90
C PHE A 172 20.74 -13.10 -5.33
N GLU A 173 20.56 -14.39 -5.67
CA GLU A 173 20.73 -14.89 -7.03
C GLU A 173 19.85 -14.14 -8.04
N ALA A 174 18.59 -13.88 -7.72
CA ALA A 174 17.68 -13.14 -8.59
C ALA A 174 18.06 -11.65 -8.77
N ARG A 175 18.64 -11.02 -7.75
CA ARG A 175 19.16 -9.64 -7.84
C ARG A 175 20.34 -9.59 -8.80
N ASP A 176 21.27 -10.53 -8.67
CA ASP A 176 22.49 -10.59 -9.49
C ASP A 176 22.18 -11.00 -10.93
N ALA A 177 21.14 -11.80 -11.14
CA ALA A 177 20.72 -12.27 -12.46
C ALA A 177 19.85 -11.27 -13.25
N THR A 178 19.40 -10.17 -12.63
CA THR A 178 18.56 -9.18 -13.31
C THR A 178 19.36 -8.47 -14.39
N SER A 179 19.04 -8.73 -15.66
CA SER A 179 19.86 -8.31 -16.81
C SER A 179 19.76 -6.82 -17.14
N SER A 180 18.63 -6.19 -16.79
CA SER A 180 18.37 -4.79 -17.08
C SER A 180 17.32 -4.18 -16.15
N ILE A 181 17.35 -2.85 -16.02
CA ILE A 181 16.34 -2.06 -15.31
C ILE A 181 14.92 -2.38 -15.84
N LEU A 182 14.79 -2.54 -17.16
CA LEU A 182 13.51 -2.87 -17.81
C LEU A 182 12.99 -4.23 -17.36
N SER A 183 13.85 -5.26 -17.29
CA SER A 183 13.47 -6.60 -16.82
C SER A 183 12.95 -6.57 -15.38
N GLY A 184 13.62 -5.80 -14.51
CA GLY A 184 13.16 -5.54 -13.15
C GLY A 184 11.75 -4.97 -13.11
N TYR A 185 11.48 -3.90 -13.88
CA TYR A 185 10.15 -3.30 -13.96
C TYR A 185 9.10 -4.25 -14.54
N MET A 186 9.41 -5.01 -15.59
CA MET A 186 8.49 -6.00 -16.15
C MET A 186 8.09 -7.07 -15.12
N THR A 187 9.06 -7.56 -14.35
CA THR A 187 8.82 -8.49 -13.24
C THR A 187 7.93 -7.87 -12.16
N MET A 188 8.17 -6.60 -11.80
CA MET A 188 7.33 -5.88 -10.85
C MET A 188 5.90 -5.69 -11.37
N TRP A 189 5.71 -5.29 -12.63
CA TRP A 189 4.39 -5.12 -13.24
C TRP A 189 3.62 -6.44 -13.38
N LEU A 190 4.32 -7.54 -13.65
CA LEU A 190 3.73 -8.88 -13.61
C LEU A 190 3.15 -9.16 -12.22
N SER A 191 3.89 -8.83 -11.16
CA SER A 191 3.44 -9.00 -9.78
C SER A 191 2.29 -8.08 -9.39
N THR A 192 2.40 -6.78 -9.68
CA THR A 192 1.56 -5.74 -9.04
C THR A 192 0.43 -5.21 -9.91
N CYS A 193 0.48 -5.44 -11.23
CA CYS A 193 -0.54 -5.01 -12.19
C CYS A 193 -1.25 -6.19 -12.86
N PHE A 194 -0.50 -7.13 -13.43
CA PHE A 194 -1.07 -8.20 -14.25
C PHE A 194 -1.68 -9.33 -13.41
N ILE A 195 -1.00 -9.81 -12.37
CA ILE A 195 -1.60 -10.78 -11.42
C ILE A 195 -2.93 -10.24 -10.85
N PRO A 196 -3.00 -8.99 -10.35
CA PRO A 196 -4.26 -8.42 -9.88
C PRO A 196 -5.35 -8.34 -10.93
N TYR A 197 -5.00 -8.03 -12.18
CA TYR A 197 -5.95 -8.07 -13.29
C TYR A 197 -6.58 -9.46 -13.47
N TYR A 198 -5.75 -10.50 -13.63
CA TYR A 198 -6.22 -11.87 -13.85
C TYR A 198 -7.04 -12.37 -12.66
N ALA A 199 -6.57 -12.11 -11.44
CA ALA A 199 -7.30 -12.47 -10.22
C ALA A 199 -8.68 -11.78 -10.19
N THR A 200 -8.72 -10.46 -10.42
CA THR A 200 -9.96 -9.68 -10.37
C THR A 200 -10.98 -10.12 -11.43
N VAL A 201 -10.54 -10.28 -12.69
CA VAL A 201 -11.40 -10.77 -13.78
C VAL A 201 -11.92 -12.18 -13.48
N GLY A 202 -11.05 -13.06 -12.98
CA GLY A 202 -11.41 -14.42 -12.61
C GLY A 202 -12.45 -14.48 -11.50
N ILE A 203 -12.25 -13.71 -10.42
CA ILE A 203 -13.15 -13.71 -9.26
C ILE A 203 -14.49 -13.07 -9.60
N LEU A 204 -14.50 -11.87 -10.18
CA LEU A 204 -15.74 -11.12 -10.44
C LEU A 204 -16.61 -11.77 -11.51
N ASN A 205 -16.02 -12.50 -12.46
CA ASN A 205 -16.74 -13.22 -13.52
C ASN A 205 -16.87 -14.72 -13.24
N LYS A 206 -16.42 -15.20 -12.07
CA LYS A 206 -16.38 -16.62 -11.71
C LYS A 206 -15.67 -17.50 -12.76
N ASN A 207 -14.64 -16.97 -13.40
CA ASN A 207 -13.88 -17.66 -14.43
C ASN A 207 -12.61 -18.30 -13.84
N LEU A 208 -12.68 -19.61 -13.59
CA LEU A 208 -11.59 -20.39 -13.01
C LEU A 208 -10.30 -20.35 -13.84
N LYS A 209 -10.37 -20.15 -15.18
CA LYS A 209 -9.18 -20.07 -16.02
C LYS A 209 -8.33 -18.86 -15.65
N PHE A 210 -8.95 -17.70 -15.45
CA PHE A 210 -8.26 -16.47 -15.07
C PHE A 210 -7.70 -16.54 -13.64
N ILE A 211 -8.39 -17.24 -12.73
CA ILE A 211 -7.86 -17.54 -11.39
C ILE A 211 -6.65 -18.48 -11.47
N GLY A 212 -6.72 -19.51 -12.31
CA GLY A 212 -5.59 -20.41 -12.56
C GLY A 212 -4.38 -19.67 -13.10
N VAL A 213 -4.57 -18.75 -14.06
CA VAL A 213 -3.49 -17.90 -14.60
C VAL A 213 -2.88 -17.02 -13.51
N SER A 214 -3.68 -16.35 -12.67
CA SER A 214 -3.13 -15.49 -11.62
C SER A 214 -2.30 -16.26 -10.59
N ILE A 215 -2.75 -17.45 -10.18
CA ILE A 215 -2.01 -18.35 -9.29
C ILE A 215 -0.73 -18.84 -9.96
N PHE A 216 -0.81 -19.26 -11.23
CA PHE A 216 0.35 -19.71 -11.99
C PHE A 216 1.43 -18.63 -12.07
N LEU A 217 1.06 -17.39 -12.43
CA LEU A 217 1.98 -16.26 -12.47
C LEU A 217 2.59 -15.95 -11.10
N ALA A 218 1.80 -16.06 -10.02
CA ALA A 218 2.27 -15.85 -8.66
C ALA A 218 3.32 -16.89 -8.24
N VAL A 219 3.10 -18.16 -8.58
CA VAL A 219 4.06 -19.26 -8.36
C VAL A 219 5.32 -19.07 -9.20
N LEU A 220 5.17 -18.67 -10.46
CA LEU A 220 6.29 -18.41 -11.38
C LEU A 220 7.23 -17.34 -10.81
N ILE A 221 6.69 -16.21 -10.37
CA ILE A 221 7.50 -15.15 -9.74
C ILE A 221 8.13 -15.64 -8.43
N TYR A 222 7.39 -16.38 -7.61
CA TYR A 222 7.93 -16.94 -6.37
C TYR A 222 9.11 -17.88 -6.62
N MET A 223 9.05 -18.73 -7.66
CA MET A 223 10.16 -19.60 -8.04
C MET A 223 11.36 -18.84 -8.59
N ALA A 224 11.16 -17.65 -9.16
CA ALA A 224 12.23 -16.79 -9.64
C ALA A 224 12.93 -16.04 -8.51
N ASN A 225 12.19 -15.33 -7.66
CA ASN A 225 12.79 -14.38 -6.70
C ASN A 225 12.35 -14.57 -5.24
N GLY A 226 11.63 -15.65 -4.90
CA GLY A 226 11.20 -15.93 -3.52
C GLY A 226 10.26 -14.86 -2.93
N SER A 227 9.51 -14.13 -3.76
CA SER A 227 8.57 -13.10 -3.29
C SER A 227 7.30 -13.71 -2.66
N LYS A 228 7.30 -13.82 -1.33
CA LYS A 228 6.14 -14.32 -0.57
C LYS A 228 4.89 -13.45 -0.73
N SER A 229 5.06 -12.13 -0.82
CA SER A 229 3.94 -11.20 -1.02
C SER A 229 3.28 -11.41 -2.37
N THR A 230 4.06 -11.66 -3.42
CA THR A 230 3.53 -11.97 -4.77
C THR A 230 2.77 -13.29 -4.78
N LEU A 231 3.32 -14.34 -4.14
CA LEU A 231 2.67 -15.64 -4.02
C LEU A 231 1.29 -15.54 -3.35
N LEU A 232 1.18 -14.72 -2.31
CA LEU A 232 -0.05 -14.53 -1.53
C LEU A 232 -1.03 -13.53 -2.15
N LEU A 233 -0.61 -12.72 -3.13
CA LEU A 233 -1.41 -11.63 -3.67
C LEU A 233 -2.75 -12.08 -4.28
N PRO A 234 -2.87 -13.17 -5.06
CA PRO A 234 -4.16 -13.65 -5.54
C PRO A 234 -5.14 -13.97 -4.40
N PHE A 235 -4.65 -14.53 -3.29
CA PHE A 235 -5.45 -14.84 -2.11
C PHE A 235 -5.87 -13.59 -1.34
N VAL A 236 -5.00 -12.57 -1.29
CA VAL A 236 -5.35 -11.25 -0.74
C VAL A 236 -6.47 -10.63 -1.56
N ILE A 237 -6.37 -10.64 -2.89
CA ILE A 237 -7.41 -10.08 -3.78
C ILE A 237 -8.72 -10.85 -3.64
N PHE A 238 -8.66 -12.18 -3.55
CA PHE A 238 -9.83 -13.01 -3.25
C PHE A 238 -10.50 -12.60 -1.93
N SER A 239 -9.72 -12.45 -0.86
CA SER A 239 -10.21 -12.02 0.45
C SER A 239 -10.85 -10.62 0.39
N MET A 240 -10.22 -9.69 -0.32
CA MET A 240 -10.75 -8.34 -0.53
C MET A 240 -12.04 -8.36 -1.34
N ALA A 241 -12.14 -9.20 -2.37
CA ALA A 241 -13.36 -9.37 -3.16
C ALA A 241 -14.51 -9.94 -2.32
N MET A 242 -14.23 -10.90 -1.42
CA MET A 242 -15.22 -11.40 -0.46
C MET A 242 -15.71 -10.30 0.47
N ILE A 243 -14.80 -9.47 1.01
CA ILE A 243 -15.17 -8.33 1.86
C ILE A 243 -16.06 -7.35 1.09
N LEU A 244 -15.68 -6.98 -0.13
CA LEU A 244 -16.48 -6.08 -0.98
C LEU A 244 -17.84 -6.65 -1.38
N SER A 245 -18.00 -7.97 -1.37
CA SER A 245 -19.28 -8.61 -1.64
C SER A 245 -20.32 -8.42 -0.52
N ILE A 246 -19.89 -7.99 0.67
CA ILE A 246 -20.75 -7.68 1.83
C ILE A 246 -21.43 -6.32 1.61
N ARG A 247 -22.38 -6.26 0.67
CA ARG A 247 -22.99 -5.01 0.13
C ARG A 247 -23.62 -4.05 1.16
N ARG A 248 -23.91 -4.51 2.39
CA ARG A 248 -24.61 -3.72 3.41
C ARG A 248 -23.68 -2.93 4.33
N ILE A 249 -22.40 -3.28 4.37
CA ILE A 249 -21.44 -2.73 5.33
C ILE A 249 -20.36 -1.99 4.57
N ASP A 250 -19.94 -0.85 5.10
CA ASP A 250 -18.86 -0.08 4.55
C ASP A 250 -17.52 -0.84 4.65
N PHE A 251 -16.71 -0.78 3.59
CA PHE A 251 -15.43 -1.50 3.52
C PHE A 251 -14.51 -1.19 4.70
N LEU A 252 -14.41 0.08 5.11
CA LEU A 252 -13.58 0.51 6.23
C LEU A 252 -14.05 -0.12 7.55
N ILE A 253 -15.37 -0.21 7.76
CA ILE A 253 -15.94 -0.87 8.95
C ILE A 253 -15.53 -2.34 8.97
N VAL A 254 -15.66 -3.05 7.85
CA VAL A 254 -15.36 -4.48 7.80
C VAL A 254 -13.88 -4.72 8.06
N ILE A 255 -12.98 -3.99 7.37
CA ILE A 255 -11.54 -4.22 7.52
C ILE A 255 -11.06 -3.89 8.94
N ILE A 256 -11.52 -2.78 9.55
CA ILE A 256 -11.16 -2.44 10.93
C ILE A 256 -11.70 -3.49 11.90
N THR A 257 -12.93 -3.98 11.71
CA THR A 257 -13.51 -5.02 12.56
C THR A 257 -12.71 -6.32 12.47
N LEU A 258 -12.33 -6.74 11.26
CA LEU A 258 -11.51 -7.93 11.02
C LEU A 258 -10.11 -7.79 11.63
N MET A 259 -9.48 -6.62 11.52
CA MET A 259 -8.17 -6.39 12.11
C MET A 259 -8.25 -6.37 13.63
N THR A 260 -9.30 -5.77 14.19
CA THR A 260 -9.52 -5.75 15.64
C THR A 260 -9.76 -7.16 16.18
N SER A 261 -10.59 -7.96 15.51
CA SER A 261 -10.82 -9.35 15.93
C SER A 261 -9.55 -10.19 15.81
N ALA A 262 -8.79 -10.03 14.73
CA ALA A 262 -7.50 -10.70 14.55
C ALA A 262 -6.50 -10.33 15.66
N ILE A 263 -6.42 -9.06 16.05
CA ILE A 263 -5.59 -8.61 17.19
C ILE A 263 -5.99 -9.35 18.47
N PHE A 264 -7.27 -9.33 18.85
CA PHE A 264 -7.72 -9.98 20.09
C PHE A 264 -7.51 -11.50 20.05
N ILE A 265 -7.84 -12.16 18.94
CA ILE A 265 -7.62 -13.60 18.78
C ILE A 265 -6.14 -13.93 18.95
N LEU A 266 -5.24 -13.21 18.27
CA LEU A 266 -3.80 -13.49 18.33
C LEU A 266 -3.16 -13.10 19.66
N LEU A 267 -3.69 -12.10 20.37
CA LEU A 267 -3.23 -11.78 21.72
C LEU A 267 -3.63 -12.85 22.73
N CYS A 268 -4.87 -13.34 22.68
CA CYS A 268 -5.36 -14.35 23.62
C CYS A 268 -4.79 -15.75 23.38
N LEU A 269 -4.41 -16.09 22.15
CA LEU A 269 -3.88 -17.42 21.82
C LEU A 269 -2.39 -17.52 22.11
N ASP A 270 -2.00 -18.05 23.26
CA ASP A 270 -0.59 -18.31 23.58
C ASP A 270 -0.12 -19.70 23.10
N ILE A 271 -0.01 -19.84 21.77
CA ILE A 271 0.41 -21.09 21.13
C ILE A 271 1.80 -20.87 20.50
N PRO A 272 2.84 -21.64 20.89
CA PRO A 272 4.21 -21.46 20.36
C PRO A 272 4.31 -21.54 18.83
N SER A 273 3.50 -22.40 18.19
CA SER A 273 3.47 -22.54 16.72
C SER A 273 2.97 -21.29 16.00
N LEU A 274 2.25 -20.39 16.69
CA LEU A 274 1.76 -19.13 16.12
C LEU A 274 2.78 -17.99 16.22
N LYS A 275 3.97 -18.19 16.81
CA LYS A 275 4.97 -17.12 17.01
C LYS A 275 5.32 -16.38 15.71
N MET A 276 5.54 -17.11 14.61
CA MET A 276 5.83 -16.50 13.31
C MET A 276 4.64 -15.73 12.75
N THR A 277 3.43 -16.28 12.87
CA THR A 277 2.19 -15.62 12.44
C THR A 277 1.97 -14.32 13.22
N LYS A 278 2.16 -14.35 14.55
CA LYS A 278 2.08 -13.16 15.40
C LYS A 278 3.13 -12.12 15.02
N ALA A 279 4.37 -12.54 14.72
CA ALA A 279 5.41 -11.63 14.24
C ALA A 279 5.06 -10.96 12.90
N ILE A 280 4.56 -11.72 11.92
CA ILE A 280 4.13 -11.17 10.63
C ILE A 280 2.94 -10.22 10.81
N PHE A 281 1.99 -10.57 11.67
CA PHE A 281 0.79 -9.78 11.88
C PHE A 281 1.06 -8.50 12.69
N PHE A 282 1.59 -8.63 13.92
CA PHE A 282 1.78 -7.48 14.80
C PHE A 282 2.93 -6.58 14.35
N MET A 283 4.11 -7.16 14.10
CA MET A 283 5.28 -6.36 13.74
C MET A 283 5.20 -5.92 12.28
N ARG A 284 5.17 -6.87 11.32
CA ARG A 284 5.28 -6.50 9.89
C ARG A 284 4.06 -5.81 9.30
N THR A 285 2.85 -6.21 9.70
CA THR A 285 1.62 -5.67 9.07
C THR A 285 1.14 -4.39 9.74
N LEU A 286 1.28 -4.25 11.06
CA LEU A 286 0.72 -3.11 11.81
C LEU A 286 1.80 -2.15 12.33
N ALA A 287 2.87 -2.65 12.95
CA ALA A 287 3.79 -1.78 13.69
C ALA A 287 4.92 -1.18 12.85
N THR A 288 5.34 -1.85 11.76
CA THR A 288 6.48 -1.39 10.92
C THR A 288 6.24 0.01 10.34
N SER A 289 5.03 0.36 9.93
CA SER A 289 4.76 1.70 9.37
C SER A 289 5.04 2.82 10.37
N GLY A 290 4.69 2.62 11.65
CA GLY A 290 4.93 3.59 12.71
C GLY A 290 6.41 3.67 13.08
N TRP A 291 7.06 2.51 13.22
CA TRP A 291 8.49 2.43 13.50
C TRP A 291 9.33 3.10 12.40
N THR A 292 9.01 2.89 11.13
CA THR A 292 9.72 3.54 10.02
C THR A 292 9.54 5.06 10.00
N LEU A 293 8.40 5.61 10.45
CA LEU A 293 8.22 7.06 10.56
C LEU A 293 9.18 7.69 11.58
N VAL A 294 9.33 7.06 12.76
CA VAL A 294 10.29 7.48 13.78
C VAL A 294 11.71 7.39 13.22
N THR A 295 12.05 6.22 12.68
CA THR A 295 13.39 5.91 12.21
C THR A 295 13.85 6.84 11.08
N TYR A 296 12.97 7.12 10.11
CA TYR A 296 13.27 8.07 9.04
C TYR A 296 13.40 9.49 9.58
N TYR A 297 12.53 9.90 10.51
CA TYR A 297 12.64 11.23 11.12
C TYR A 297 13.98 11.43 11.81
N ASP A 298 14.36 10.49 12.69
CA ASP A 298 15.59 10.58 13.46
C ASP A 298 16.83 10.62 12.57
N TYR A 299 16.88 9.78 11.53
CA TYR A 299 18.00 9.76 10.61
C TYR A 299 18.12 11.05 9.79
N PHE A 300 17.07 11.44 9.05
CA PHE A 300 17.15 12.56 8.10
C PHE A 300 17.15 13.94 8.77
N SER A 301 16.65 14.06 10.01
CA SER A 301 16.79 15.30 10.78
C SER A 301 18.23 15.59 11.19
N GLN A 302 19.08 14.55 11.30
CA GLN A 302 20.49 14.67 11.70
C GLN A 302 21.45 14.64 10.51
N HIS A 303 21.14 13.88 9.45
CA HIS A 303 22.01 13.67 8.29
C HIS A 303 21.65 14.54 7.07
N GLY A 304 20.60 15.36 7.21
CA GLY A 304 20.13 16.25 6.15
C GLY A 304 19.01 15.63 5.30
N TYR A 305 18.15 16.51 4.80
CA TYR A 305 17.01 16.11 3.98
C TYR A 305 17.40 15.92 2.52
N THR A 306 16.63 15.10 1.82
CA THR A 306 16.88 14.78 0.40
C THR A 306 16.31 15.80 -0.57
N TYR A 307 15.41 16.69 -0.16
CA TYR A 307 14.77 17.66 -1.04
C TYR A 307 14.16 17.01 -2.30
N PHE A 308 13.53 15.83 -2.13
CA PHE A 308 12.96 14.98 -3.20
C PHE A 308 13.96 14.40 -4.21
N SER A 309 15.27 14.58 -4.03
CA SER A 309 16.29 14.00 -4.92
C SER A 309 16.31 12.47 -4.90
N HIS A 310 15.65 11.80 -3.96
CA HIS A 310 15.44 10.35 -4.02
C HIS A 310 14.47 9.93 -5.15
N ILE A 311 13.73 10.88 -5.74
CA ILE A 311 12.93 10.65 -6.94
C ILE A 311 13.85 10.79 -8.15
N GLY A 312 13.98 9.73 -8.95
CA GLY A 312 14.95 9.68 -10.05
C GLY A 312 14.90 10.86 -11.03
N ILE A 313 13.71 11.36 -11.36
CA ILE A 313 13.55 12.55 -12.23
C ILE A 313 14.12 13.81 -11.56
N VAL A 314 13.88 13.99 -10.26
CA VAL A 314 14.40 15.14 -9.51
C VAL A 314 15.91 15.02 -9.35
N ASN A 315 16.43 13.82 -9.10
CA ASN A 315 17.88 13.60 -9.06
C ASN A 315 18.54 13.91 -10.39
N HIS A 316 17.95 13.48 -11.49
CA HIS A 316 18.52 13.71 -12.82
C HIS A 316 18.64 15.20 -13.15
N LEU A 317 17.72 16.03 -12.65
CA LEU A 317 17.73 17.48 -12.84
C LEU A 317 18.65 18.21 -11.86
N THR A 318 18.76 17.73 -10.63
CA THR A 318 19.45 18.45 -9.55
C THR A 318 20.84 17.91 -9.23
N GLY A 319 21.06 16.60 -9.38
CA GLY A 319 22.28 15.91 -8.95
C GLY A 319 22.51 15.92 -7.44
N LEU A 320 21.49 16.25 -6.64
CA LEU A 320 21.62 16.52 -5.21
C LEU A 320 21.45 15.30 -4.31
N TYR A 321 21.23 14.10 -4.86
CA TYR A 321 20.99 12.92 -4.02
C TYR A 321 22.27 12.50 -3.28
N PRO A 322 22.29 12.56 -1.94
CA PRO A 322 23.55 12.45 -1.20
C PRO A 322 24.02 11.00 -0.98
N TYR A 323 23.21 10.01 -1.36
CA TYR A 323 23.43 8.60 -1.02
C TYR A 323 23.83 7.72 -2.22
N GLY A 324 24.23 8.33 -3.34
CA GLY A 324 24.66 7.60 -4.54
C GLY A 324 23.57 6.66 -5.06
N ASP A 325 23.89 5.38 -5.21
CA ASP A 325 22.98 4.36 -5.74
C ASP A 325 22.10 3.69 -4.67
N PHE A 326 22.30 4.00 -3.38
CA PHE A 326 21.50 3.40 -2.31
C PHE A 326 20.12 4.02 -2.26
N SER A 327 19.08 3.18 -2.20
CA SER A 327 17.72 3.65 -1.88
C SER A 327 17.62 4.10 -0.43
N LEU A 328 16.63 4.96 -0.11
CA LEU A 328 16.41 5.43 1.27
C LEU A 328 16.28 4.28 2.28
N GLY A 329 15.53 3.23 1.92
CA GLY A 329 15.35 2.08 2.80
C GLY A 329 16.64 1.26 2.98
N GLN A 330 17.55 1.25 2.00
CA GLN A 330 18.87 0.64 2.16
C GLN A 330 19.79 1.50 3.03
N MET A 331 19.69 2.83 2.96
CA MET A 331 20.44 3.71 3.87
C MET A 331 20.04 3.49 5.32
N ILE A 332 18.73 3.44 5.60
CA ILE A 332 18.24 3.11 6.94
C ILE A 332 18.62 1.67 7.33
N GLY A 333 18.61 0.75 6.36
CA GLY A 333 19.10 -0.63 6.51
C GLY A 333 20.55 -0.70 6.96
N LEU A 334 21.43 0.03 6.27
CA LEU A 334 22.85 0.12 6.57
C LEU A 334 23.09 0.68 7.97
N GLU A 335 22.39 1.75 8.33
CA GLU A 335 22.51 2.38 9.65
C GLU A 335 22.07 1.43 10.78
N HIS A 336 20.93 0.76 10.64
CA HIS A 336 20.34 -0.02 11.73
C HIS A 336 20.83 -1.46 11.81
N SER A 337 21.27 -2.04 10.69
CA SER A 337 21.66 -3.46 10.62
C SER A 337 23.10 -3.68 10.17
N GLY A 338 23.83 -2.62 9.83
CA GLY A 338 25.21 -2.71 9.32
C GLY A 338 25.30 -3.32 7.92
N SER A 339 24.18 -3.54 7.23
CA SER A 339 24.15 -4.18 5.91
C SER A 339 23.25 -3.42 4.93
N SER A 340 23.78 -3.13 3.75
CA SER A 340 23.03 -2.57 2.62
C SER A 340 22.07 -3.57 1.96
N ASP A 341 22.12 -4.84 2.36
CA ASP A 341 21.18 -5.87 1.90
C ASP A 341 19.83 -5.75 2.60
N ALA A 342 19.84 -5.21 3.81
CA ALA A 342 18.64 -4.82 4.52
C ALA A 342 18.02 -3.60 3.84
N ASN A 343 16.72 -3.68 3.56
CA ASN A 343 15.97 -2.58 3.00
C ASN A 343 14.73 -2.33 3.85
N PHE A 344 14.81 -1.30 4.69
CA PHE A 344 13.70 -0.81 5.52
C PHE A 344 12.89 0.21 4.74
N ASN A 345 12.18 -0.25 3.71
CA ASN A 345 11.24 0.60 3.00
C ASN A 345 10.18 1.17 3.94
N ALA A 346 9.72 2.37 3.64
CA ALA A 346 8.73 3.09 4.43
C ALA A 346 7.63 3.68 3.54
N ASN A 347 6.49 3.97 4.16
CA ASN A 347 5.36 4.62 3.50
C ASN A 347 5.72 6.03 3.01
N PHE A 348 4.87 6.59 2.15
CA PHE A 348 5.10 7.89 1.55
C PHE A 348 5.22 9.07 2.53
N TRP A 349 4.60 9.02 3.72
CA TRP A 349 4.80 10.07 4.71
C TRP A 349 6.23 10.08 5.24
N ALA A 350 6.82 8.91 5.44
CA ALA A 350 8.21 8.77 5.88
C ALA A 350 9.19 9.15 4.75
N SER A 351 9.00 8.62 3.54
CA SER A 351 9.93 8.81 2.43
C SER A 351 9.76 10.15 1.70
N ASP A 352 8.56 10.42 1.17
CA ASP A 352 8.29 11.63 0.39
C ASP A 352 8.02 12.84 1.31
N GLY A 353 7.75 12.61 2.60
CA GLY A 353 7.58 13.66 3.60
C GLY A 353 8.84 13.88 4.44
N LEU A 354 9.03 13.05 5.47
CA LEU A 354 10.04 13.24 6.50
C LEU A 354 11.47 13.22 5.94
N ALA A 355 11.82 12.27 5.07
CA ALA A 355 13.13 12.24 4.44
C ALA A 355 13.34 13.35 3.40
N ALA A 356 12.27 13.92 2.85
CA ALA A 356 12.35 14.94 1.83
C ALA A 356 12.57 16.35 2.40
N LEU A 357 11.77 16.75 3.40
CA LEU A 357 11.78 18.11 3.98
C LEU A 357 11.38 18.10 5.47
N GLY A 358 11.59 16.98 6.19
CA GLY A 358 11.12 16.82 7.55
C GLY A 358 9.60 16.88 7.63
N ILE A 359 9.06 17.38 8.75
CA ILE A 359 7.62 17.43 9.00
C ILE A 359 6.89 18.27 7.94
N ILE A 360 7.52 19.34 7.45
CA ILE A 360 6.93 20.21 6.40
C ILE A 360 6.73 19.44 5.09
N GLY A 361 7.57 18.44 4.81
CA GLY A 361 7.46 17.59 3.62
C GLY A 361 6.17 16.77 3.54
N ILE A 362 5.46 16.57 4.66
CA ILE A 362 4.15 15.90 4.66
C ILE A 362 3.16 16.64 3.74
N ILE A 363 3.24 17.97 3.66
CA ILE A 363 2.33 18.80 2.86
C ILE A 363 2.43 18.48 1.35
N PRO A 364 3.58 18.64 0.68
CA PRO A 364 3.72 18.30 -0.74
C PRO A 364 3.46 16.81 -1.03
N ALA A 365 3.89 15.89 -0.15
CA ALA A 365 3.59 14.47 -0.30
C ALA A 365 2.07 14.20 -0.30
N THR A 366 1.33 14.87 0.59
CA THR A 366 -0.14 14.80 0.65
C THR A 366 -0.78 15.30 -0.62
N PHE A 367 -0.38 16.48 -1.11
CA PHE A 367 -0.94 17.05 -2.33
C PHE A 367 -0.69 16.15 -3.55
N PHE A 368 0.50 15.55 -3.64
CA PHE A 368 0.80 14.62 -4.71
C PHE A 368 -0.08 13.36 -4.63
N MET A 369 -0.26 12.81 -3.43
CA MET A 369 -1.16 11.65 -3.24
C MET A 369 -2.64 12.01 -3.50
N MET A 370 -3.09 13.23 -3.15
CA MET A 370 -4.43 13.72 -3.51
C MET A 370 -4.62 13.78 -5.03
N LEU A 371 -3.59 14.22 -5.78
CA LEU A 371 -3.63 14.20 -7.24
C LEU A 371 -3.79 12.77 -7.76
N VAL A 372 -3.07 11.80 -7.21
CA VAL A 372 -3.18 10.38 -7.58
C VAL A 372 -4.59 9.85 -7.29
N VAL A 373 -5.13 10.11 -6.09
CA VAL A 373 -6.49 9.74 -5.69
C VAL A 373 -7.53 10.33 -6.65
N TYR A 374 -7.38 11.61 -7.00
CA TYR A 374 -8.26 12.27 -7.95
C TYR A 374 -8.20 11.64 -9.35
N LEU A 375 -7.00 11.36 -9.86
CA LEU A 375 -6.80 10.73 -11.17
C LEU A 375 -7.41 9.32 -11.23
N ILE A 376 -7.23 8.52 -10.18
CA ILE A 376 -7.82 7.19 -10.06
C ILE A 376 -9.35 7.27 -10.13
N ASP A 377 -9.97 8.08 -9.28
CA ASP A 377 -11.42 8.19 -9.23
C ASP A 377 -11.98 8.75 -10.55
N ARG A 378 -11.32 9.75 -11.14
CA ARG A 378 -11.72 10.36 -12.42
C ARG A 378 -11.67 9.38 -13.59
N LEU A 379 -10.59 8.59 -13.70
CA LEU A 379 -10.45 7.60 -14.77
C LEU A 379 -11.30 6.35 -14.53
N ALA A 380 -11.74 6.10 -13.30
CA ALA A 380 -12.58 4.97 -12.94
C ALA A 380 -14.09 5.21 -13.09
N VAL A 381 -14.54 6.44 -13.40
CA VAL A 381 -15.97 6.84 -13.42
C VAL A 381 -16.85 5.90 -14.25
N ASP A 382 -16.37 5.42 -15.39
CA ASP A 382 -17.14 4.60 -16.32
C ASP A 382 -17.09 3.09 -16.03
N TYR A 383 -16.34 2.69 -15.00
CA TYR A 383 -16.08 1.29 -14.66
C TYR A 383 -16.80 0.87 -13.39
N ARG A 384 -16.90 -0.46 -13.20
CA ARG A 384 -17.32 -1.02 -11.91
C ARG A 384 -16.27 -0.67 -10.84
N PRO A 385 -16.62 0.04 -9.76
CA PRO A 385 -15.64 0.49 -8.77
C PRO A 385 -14.94 -0.67 -8.07
N GLU A 386 -15.60 -1.81 -7.86
CA GLU A 386 -15.00 -2.99 -7.26
C GLU A 386 -13.93 -3.61 -8.17
N PHE A 387 -14.14 -3.57 -9.49
CA PHE A 387 -13.16 -4.06 -10.45
C PHE A 387 -11.87 -3.23 -10.41
N VAL A 388 -11.99 -1.89 -10.45
CA VAL A 388 -10.81 -1.01 -10.43
C VAL A 388 -10.12 -1.03 -9.06
N ALA A 389 -10.90 -1.09 -7.97
CA ALA A 389 -10.37 -1.22 -6.61
C ALA A 389 -9.50 -2.48 -6.44
N LEU A 390 -10.01 -3.64 -6.86
CA LEU A 390 -9.29 -4.93 -6.76
C LEU A 390 -8.09 -5.01 -7.72
N TRP A 391 -8.18 -4.40 -8.90
CA TRP A 391 -7.04 -4.33 -9.80
C TRP A 391 -5.92 -3.46 -9.21
N LEU A 392 -6.26 -2.35 -8.55
CA LEU A 392 -5.29 -1.47 -7.87
C LEU A 392 -4.81 -2.00 -6.51
N THR A 393 -5.23 -3.18 -6.05
CA THR A 393 -4.81 -3.72 -4.74
C THR A 393 -3.28 -3.79 -4.61
N GLY A 394 -2.55 -4.14 -5.68
CA GLY A 394 -1.08 -4.15 -5.68
C GLY A 394 -0.48 -2.77 -5.39
N PHE A 395 -1.00 -1.73 -6.04
CA PHE A 395 -0.62 -0.34 -5.81
C PHE A 395 -0.91 0.11 -4.36
N TRP A 396 -2.12 -0.17 -3.88
CA TRP A 396 -2.53 0.26 -2.54
C TRP A 396 -1.74 -0.41 -1.43
N ILE A 397 -1.30 -1.66 -1.62
CA ILE A 397 -0.37 -2.34 -0.69
C ILE A 397 1.04 -1.78 -0.82
N SER A 398 1.49 -1.43 -2.04
CA SER A 398 2.81 -0.84 -2.25
C SER A 398 2.96 0.49 -1.51
N VAL A 399 1.96 1.38 -1.61
CA VAL A 399 2.06 2.75 -1.05
C VAL A 399 2.04 2.78 0.49
N THR A 400 1.56 1.72 1.16
CA THR A 400 1.69 1.59 2.62
C THR A 400 3.11 1.30 3.08
N ASN A 401 4.03 1.00 2.15
CA ASN A 401 5.41 0.64 2.48
C ASN A 401 6.44 1.10 1.45
N ALA A 402 6.10 2.06 0.59
CA ALA A 402 7.02 2.62 -0.40
C ALA A 402 6.62 4.06 -0.77
N PRO A 403 7.57 4.85 -1.36
CA PRO A 403 7.26 6.16 -1.91
C PRO A 403 6.14 6.15 -2.95
N ILE A 404 5.47 7.29 -3.15
CA ILE A 404 4.36 7.44 -4.11
C ILE A 404 4.85 7.13 -5.53
N THR A 405 5.99 7.70 -5.93
CA THR A 405 6.54 7.53 -7.29
C THR A 405 6.91 6.07 -7.57
N THR A 406 7.55 5.41 -6.60
CA THR A 406 7.88 3.97 -6.67
C THR A 406 6.61 3.14 -6.75
N SER A 407 5.58 3.45 -5.95
CA SER A 407 4.31 2.75 -5.99
C SER A 407 3.54 3.00 -7.29
N LEU A 408 3.61 4.20 -7.87
CA LEU A 408 2.98 4.52 -9.15
C LEU A 408 3.60 3.74 -10.31
N LEU A 409 4.93 3.70 -10.35
CA LEU A 409 5.70 2.99 -11.39
C LEU A 409 5.66 1.48 -11.16
N SER A 410 6.21 1.03 -10.04
CA SER A 410 6.43 -0.38 -9.75
C SER A 410 5.21 -1.09 -9.16
N GLY A 411 4.36 -0.37 -8.43
CA GLY A 411 3.06 -0.87 -7.96
C GLY A 411 2.00 -0.93 -9.07
N GLY A 412 2.35 -0.53 -10.30
CA GLY A 412 1.54 -0.76 -11.50
C GLY A 412 0.41 0.22 -11.73
N ALA A 413 0.20 1.20 -10.84
CA ALA A 413 -0.91 2.15 -10.98
C ALA A 413 -0.87 2.94 -12.28
N ILE A 414 0.31 3.39 -12.74
CA ILE A 414 0.42 4.10 -14.03
C ILE A 414 -0.12 3.25 -15.18
N TRP A 415 0.19 1.95 -15.20
CA TRP A 415 -0.33 1.04 -16.22
C TRP A 415 -1.83 0.83 -16.11
N VAL A 416 -2.36 0.66 -14.90
CA VAL A 416 -3.81 0.57 -14.70
C VAL A 416 -4.50 1.82 -15.22
N LEU A 417 -4.03 3.01 -14.84
CA LEU A 417 -4.58 4.29 -15.28
C LEU A 417 -4.50 4.46 -16.81
N PHE A 418 -3.37 4.11 -17.42
CA PHE A 418 -3.18 4.13 -18.87
C PHE A 418 -4.19 3.20 -19.56
N LEU A 419 -4.31 1.96 -19.10
CA LEU A 419 -5.20 0.94 -19.68
C LEU A 419 -6.69 1.29 -19.52
N LEU A 420 -7.06 2.00 -18.44
CA LEU A 420 -8.39 2.56 -18.25
C LEU A 420 -8.65 3.71 -19.22
N ASN A 421 -7.66 4.57 -19.50
CA ASN A 421 -7.81 5.69 -20.43
C ASN A 421 -7.84 5.25 -21.92
N CYS A 422 -7.12 4.19 -22.30
CA CYS A 422 -7.17 3.67 -23.69
C CYS A 422 -8.59 3.27 -24.14
N ASN A 423 -9.53 3.06 -23.20
CA ASN A 423 -10.91 2.72 -23.51
C ASN A 423 -11.83 3.92 -23.78
N THR A 424 -11.54 5.11 -23.24
CA THR A 424 -12.47 6.26 -23.29
C THR A 424 -12.45 6.93 -24.68
N ASN A 425 -11.30 6.96 -25.36
CA ASN A 425 -11.13 7.67 -26.63
C ASN A 425 -11.70 6.96 -27.87
N ILE A 426 -11.99 5.64 -27.82
CA ILE A 426 -12.52 4.91 -28.99
C ILE A 426 -13.99 5.27 -29.26
N ASN A 427 -14.75 5.69 -28.25
CA ASN A 427 -16.15 6.07 -28.41
C ASN A 427 -16.34 7.48 -29.00
N PHE A 428 -15.38 8.39 -28.82
CA PHE A 428 -15.45 9.74 -29.40
C PHE A 428 -15.39 9.70 -30.93
N ASN A 429 -14.61 8.80 -31.52
CA ASN A 429 -14.52 8.67 -32.97
C ASN A 429 -15.70 7.92 -33.61
N LYS A 430 -16.43 7.07 -32.87
CA LYS A 430 -17.63 6.41 -33.42
C LYS A 430 -18.80 7.38 -33.60
N ASN A 431 -19.00 8.30 -32.66
CA ASN A 431 -20.11 9.27 -32.72
C ASN A 431 -19.93 10.31 -33.84
N ILE A 432 -18.70 10.58 -34.30
CA ILE A 432 -18.42 11.48 -35.42
C ILE A 432 -18.65 10.80 -36.79
N ILE A 433 -18.54 9.47 -36.84
CA ILE A 433 -18.76 8.69 -38.08
C ILE A 433 -20.25 8.41 -38.29
N GLU A 434 -21.02 8.23 -37.22
CA GLU A 434 -22.48 8.05 -37.31
C GLU A 434 -23.26 9.35 -37.54
N SER A 435 -22.68 10.53 -37.29
CA SER A 435 -23.31 11.82 -37.63
C SER A 435 -23.04 12.29 -39.07
N LYS A 436 -22.30 11.49 -39.87
CA LYS A 436 -21.96 11.77 -41.27
C LYS A 436 -22.54 10.73 -42.25
N ARG A 437 -23.46 9.88 -41.78
CA ARG A 437 -24.36 9.05 -42.59
C ARG A 437 -25.78 9.43 -42.23
#